data_AF-A0A6P0LIS6-F1
#
_entry.id   AF-A0A6P0LIS6-F1
#
_cell.length_a   1.000
_cell.length_b   1.000
_cell.length_c   1.000
_cell.angle_alpha   90.00
_cell.angle_beta   90.00
_cell.angle_gamma   90.00
#
_symmetry.space_group_name_H-M   'P 1'
#
loop_
_entity.id
_entity.type
_entity.pdbx_description
1 polymer ?
#
loop_
_entity_poly.entity_id
_entity_poly.type
_entity_poly.pdbx_seq_one_letter_code
_entity_poly.pdbx_strand_id
1 'polypeptide(L)' 'ALNQAQTWLRDVRKEELEEWTNHLNRLSLTPNQNFDWLSWFSKMKPKEQPFQLPYYWAAFCAIGK' A
#
# COMPACT_ATOMS: atom_id res chain seq x y z
N ALA A 1 10.84 3.60 -13.48
CA ALA A 1 9.40 3.25 -13.31
C ALA A 1 9.19 2.24 -12.18
N LEU A 2 9.50 0.95 -12.34
CA LEU A 2 9.22 -0.08 -11.30
C LEU A 2 9.97 0.17 -9.97
N ASN A 3 11.28 0.40 -10.01
CA ASN A 3 12.08 0.68 -8.81
C ASN A 3 11.59 1.90 -8.02
N GLN A 4 11.04 2.90 -8.71
CA GLN A 4 10.53 4.12 -8.07
C GLN A 4 9.19 3.85 -7.35
N ALA A 5 8.28 3.12 -8.01
CA ALA A 5 7.01 2.72 -7.40
C ALA A 5 7.21 1.80 -6.19
N GLN A 6 8.14 0.85 -6.30
CA GLN A 6 8.48 -0.07 -5.19
C GLN A 6 9.12 0.68 -4.01
N THR A 7 10.05 1.60 -4.30
CA THR A 7 10.68 2.44 -3.27
C THR A 7 9.65 3.32 -2.58
N TRP A 8 8.75 3.96 -3.35
CA TRP A 8 7.68 4.77 -2.80
C TRP A 8 6.78 3.96 -1.86
N LEU A 9 6.30 2.80 -2.30
CA LEU A 9 5.41 1.96 -1.51
C LEU A 9 6.07 1.43 -0.22
N ARG A 10 7.39 1.19 -0.24
CA ARG A 10 8.14 0.77 0.96
C ARG A 10 8.18 1.88 2.01
N ASP A 11 8.35 3.13 1.56
CA ASP A 11 8.64 4.26 2.44
C ASP A 11 7.37 5.08 2.79
N VAL A 12 6.25 4.82 2.10
CA VAL A 12 4.97 5.54 2.30
C VAL A 12 4.44 5.34 3.71
N ARG A 13 4.03 6.45 4.35
CA ARG A 13 3.31 6.40 5.62
C ARG A 13 1.81 6.28 5.39
N LYS A 14 1.10 5.84 6.43
CA LYS A 14 -0.36 5.75 6.46
C LYS A 14 -1.02 6.98 5.84
N GLU A 15 -0.68 8.18 6.29
CA GLU A 15 -1.34 9.42 5.87
C GLU A 15 -1.14 9.69 4.37
N GLU A 16 0.07 9.45 3.86
CA GLU A 16 0.43 9.61 2.45
C GLU A 16 -0.26 8.56 1.57
N LEU A 17 -0.45 7.35 2.09
CA LEU A 17 -1.17 6.28 1.42
C LEU A 17 -2.68 6.58 1.38
N GLU A 18 -3.25 7.17 2.43
CA GLU A 18 -4.63 7.64 2.47
C GLU A 18 -4.87 8.72 1.41
N GLU A 19 -4.02 9.76 1.39
CA GLU A 19 -4.11 10.84 0.41
C GLU A 19 -3.98 10.31 -1.01
N TRP A 20 -3.03 9.40 -1.26
CA TRP A 20 -2.82 8.81 -2.58
C TRP A 20 -4.03 7.97 -3.03
N THR A 21 -4.61 7.16 -2.14
CA THR A 21 -5.81 6.36 -2.47
C THR A 21 -7.06 7.22 -2.68
N ASN A 22 -7.22 8.30 -1.90
CA ASN A 22 -8.30 9.28 -2.09
C ASN A 22 -8.15 10.05 -3.41
N HIS A 23 -6.92 10.47 -3.75
CA HIS A 23 -6.63 11.15 -5.03
C HIS A 23 -6.85 10.27 -6.24
N LEU A 24 -6.69 8.95 -6.11
CA LEU A 24 -7.00 8.02 -7.19
C LEU A 24 -8.51 7.92 -7.46
N ASN A 25 -9.36 8.44 -6.57
CA ASN A 25 -10.83 8.61 -6.66
C ASN A 25 -11.65 7.43 -7.22
N ARG A 26 -11.03 6.26 -7.40
CA ARG A 26 -11.51 5.02 -8.02
C ARG A 26 -10.28 4.18 -8.40
N LEU A 27 -9.62 3.60 -7.40
CA LEU A 27 -9.34 2.18 -7.61
C LEU A 27 -10.73 1.59 -7.87
N SER A 28 -10.93 0.93 -9.02
CA SER A 28 -12.22 0.29 -9.37
C SER A 28 -12.48 -0.91 -8.45
N LEU A 29 -12.45 -0.65 -7.15
CA LEU A 29 -12.69 -1.59 -6.09
C LEU A 29 -14.19 -1.86 -6.10
N THR A 30 -14.50 -3.14 -6.05
CA THR A 30 -15.83 -3.57 -5.67
C THR A 30 -16.14 -3.07 -4.24
N PRO A 31 -17.43 -2.94 -3.86
CA PRO A 31 -17.81 -2.53 -2.50
C PRO A 31 -17.12 -3.35 -1.41
N ASN A 32 -16.94 -4.66 -1.63
CA ASN A 32 -16.25 -5.55 -0.69
C ASN A 32 -14.77 -5.18 -0.55
N GLN A 33 -14.07 -4.96 -1.67
CA GLN A 33 -12.66 -4.55 -1.64
C GLN A 33 -12.47 -3.19 -0.97
N ASN A 34 -13.42 -2.26 -1.14
CA ASN A 34 -13.38 -0.97 -0.46
C ASN A 34 -13.62 -1.14 1.05
N PHE A 35 -14.54 -2.01 1.45
CA PHE A 35 -14.76 -2.33 2.86
C PHE A 35 -13.54 -2.97 3.51
N ASP A 36 -12.92 -3.95 2.84
CA ASP A 36 -11.71 -4.62 3.32
C ASP A 36 -10.54 -3.64 3.44
N TRP A 37 -10.40 -2.75 2.46
CA TRP A 37 -9.43 -1.65 2.49
C TRP A 37 -9.63 -0.77 3.73
N LEU A 38 -10.83 -0.24 3.96
CA LEU A 38 -11.14 0.63 5.10
C LEU A 38 -10.95 -0.11 6.44
N SER A 39 -11.35 -1.38 6.51
CA SER A 39 -11.20 -2.23 7.70
C SER A 39 -9.73 -2.49 8.04
N TRP A 40 -8.89 -2.75 7.04
CA TRP A 40 -7.45 -2.89 7.23
C TRP A 40 -6.79 -1.55 7.59
N PHE A 41 -7.14 -0.49 6.87
CA PHE A 41 -6.53 0.83 7.01
C PHE A 41 -6.82 1.49 8.37
N SER A 42 -8.04 1.30 8.89
CA SER A 42 -8.45 1.79 10.21
C SER A 42 -7.65 1.19 11.37
N LYS A 43 -7.10 -0.03 11.21
CA LYS A 43 -6.32 -0.72 12.24
C LYS A 43 -4.87 -0.25 12.33
N MET A 44 -4.39 0.50 11.35
CA MET A 44 -3.01 1.00 11.35
C MET A 44 -2.81 2.15 12.32
N LYS A 45 -1.64 2.17 12.95
CA LYS A 45 -1.20 3.27 13.78
C LYS A 45 -0.87 4.50 12.91
N PRO A 46 -1.02 5.72 13.47
CA PRO A 46 -0.49 6.91 12.82
C PRO A 46 1.00 6.75 12.51
N LYS A 47 1.44 7.24 11.34
CA LYS A 47 2.82 7.18 10.83
C LYS A 47 3.36 5.77 10.55
N GLU A 48 2.53 4.73 10.59
CA GLU A 48 2.94 3.37 10.24
C GLU A 48 3.29 3.28 8.75
N GLN A 49 4.34 2.52 8.42
CA GLN A 49 4.76 2.23 7.05
C GLN A 49 4.36 0.79 6.71
N PRO A 50 3.20 0.57 6.07
CA PRO A 50 2.58 -0.76 5.99
C PRO A 50 3.34 -1.76 5.12
N PHE A 51 4.25 -1.30 4.27
CA PHE A 51 5.04 -2.14 3.38
C PHE A 51 6.55 -2.00 3.62
N GLN A 52 6.99 -1.50 4.77
CA GLN A 52 8.42 -1.32 5.05
C GLN A 52 9.16 -2.67 5.15
N LEU A 53 8.51 -3.70 5.70
CA LEU A 53 9.16 -4.98 6.00
C LEU A 53 9.42 -5.81 4.72
N PRO A 54 10.58 -6.48 4.61
CA PRO A 54 10.91 -7.35 3.48
C PRO A 54 9.89 -8.46 3.18
N TYR A 55 9.10 -8.85 4.19
CA TYR A 55 7.99 -9.79 4.06
C TYR A 55 7.03 -9.42 2.92
N TYR A 56 6.68 -8.13 2.79
CA TYR A 56 5.77 -7.65 1.74
C TYR A 56 6.40 -7.67 0.34
N TRP A 57 7.72 -7.86 0.25
CA TRP A 57 8.50 -7.80 -0.98
C TRP A 57 9.02 -9.16 -1.45
N ALA A 58 8.85 -10.21 -0.64
CA ALA A 58 9.44 -11.54 -0.91
C ALA A 58 9.04 -12.10 -2.29
N ALA A 59 7.79 -11.87 -2.72
CA ALA A 59 7.31 -12.28 -4.04
C ALA A 59 8.02 -11.53 -5.18
N PHE A 60 8.38 -10.26 -5.01
CA PHE A 60 9.09 -9.49 -6.02
C PHE A 60 10.57 -9.89 -6.12
N CYS A 61 11.18 -10.31 -5.01
CA CYS A 61 12.55 -10.83 -5.01
C CYS A 61 12.66 -12.24 -5.61
N ALA A 62 11.62 -13.08 -5.49
CA ALA A 62 11.63 -14.45 -5.98
C ALA A 62 11.59 -14.58 -7.51
N ILE A 63 11.07 -13.56 -8.21
CA ILE A 63 10.89 -13.56 -9.68
C ILE A 63 12.09 -12.87 -10.38
N GLY A 64 13.10 -12.41 -9.62
CA GLY A 64 14.27 -11.68 -10.12
C GLY A 64 15.47 -12.56 -10.50
N LYS A 65 15.27 -13.67 -11.21
CA LYS A 65 16.35 -14.42 -11.87
C LYS A 65 16.14 -14.52 -13.37
#